data_AF-A0A4Z0L7V3-F1
#
_entry.id   AF-A0A4Z0L7V3-F1
#
_cell.length_a   1.000
_cell.length_b   1.000
_cell.length_c   1.000
_cell.angle_alpha   90.00
_cell.angle_beta   90.00
_cell.angle_gamma   90.00
#
_symmetry.space_group_name_H-M   'P 1'
#
loop_
_entity.id
_entity.type
_entity.pdbx_description
1 polymer ?
#
loop_
_entity_poly.entity_id
_entity_poly.type
_entity_poly.pdbx_seq_one_letter_code
_entity_poly.pdbx_strand_id
1 'polypeptide(L)'
;MNLSDVFKFTQGLGQKGHQIGRKVGDAIELLTLGMIKLEDNLVNYLVVEDGVEGATSAKHKVEFSFYHVNATHKPSKKSEDLFGIIECKKVGVEQTIKANFKKWKAIPANKNSFYETDGYSFIISPGNTDYKWLTHVSGEVNGENNIKIRVDKIQAQQIVSTDIYRFNCNLNSQALVAVDVNNNIFVLAPDQKLSEIEDHITKCIVIEIKELDGLNVSKINVNESLPGPQTPEKAKQASFVSLDVRKKVLGHFDKTDDKSFISILVIGEASHWENKSRSMIRLCNDYNLIIPDVILIHLFEKFEEKFGENYQDRITKTSYKNNVEVRKLILEIIEHFERKVMYEMEIGNFVVFKHLNNDGNRLIVEEL
;
A
#
# COMPACT_ATOMS: atom_id res chain seq x y z
N MET A 1 -1.68 -7.93 14.66
CA MET A 1 -1.39 -6.86 13.69
C MET A 1 -1.51 -7.49 12.33
N ASN A 2 -2.39 -6.97 11.49
CA ASN A 2 -2.78 -7.61 10.24
C ASN A 2 -2.03 -6.95 9.08
N LEU A 3 -1.80 -7.70 8.01
CA LEU A 3 -1.41 -7.14 6.73
C LEU A 3 -2.66 -6.55 6.07
N SER A 4 -2.48 -5.48 5.30
CA SER A 4 -3.56 -4.85 4.53
C SER A 4 -4.18 -5.83 3.54
N ASP A 5 -5.50 -5.79 3.37
CA ASP A 5 -6.21 -6.60 2.39
C ASP A 5 -5.91 -6.15 0.96
N VAL A 6 -5.53 -4.89 0.76
CA VAL A 6 -4.99 -4.45 -0.53
C VAL A 6 -3.73 -5.25 -0.88
N PHE A 7 -2.89 -5.60 0.09
CA PHE A 7 -1.76 -6.50 -0.17
C PHE A 7 -2.23 -7.91 -0.52
N LYS A 8 -3.19 -8.45 0.23
CA LYS A 8 -3.79 -9.78 -0.01
C LYS A 8 -4.35 -9.88 -1.44
N PHE A 9 -5.08 -8.87 -1.90
CA PHE A 9 -5.59 -8.77 -3.26
C PHE A 9 -4.47 -8.61 -4.29
N THR A 10 -3.61 -7.61 -4.10
CA THR A 10 -2.62 -7.24 -5.13
C THR A 10 -1.47 -8.24 -5.28
N GLN A 11 -1.16 -9.04 -4.26
CA GLN A 11 -0.17 -10.11 -4.34
C GLN A 11 -0.54 -11.15 -5.42
N GLY A 12 -1.85 -11.38 -5.62
CA GLY A 12 -2.37 -12.27 -6.67
C GLY A 12 -2.22 -11.74 -8.10
N LEU A 13 -1.78 -10.48 -8.29
CA LEU A 13 -1.58 -9.87 -9.61
C LEU A 13 -0.24 -10.25 -10.27
N GLY A 14 0.62 -11.03 -9.58
CA GLY A 14 1.85 -11.59 -10.16
C GLY A 14 2.95 -10.58 -10.50
N GLN A 15 2.85 -9.35 -9.99
CA GLN A 15 3.81 -8.27 -10.25
C GLN A 15 4.84 -8.12 -9.12
N LYS A 16 5.99 -7.50 -9.41
CA LYS A 16 6.99 -7.19 -8.38
C LYS A 16 6.43 -6.16 -7.39
N GLY A 17 6.77 -6.29 -6.10
CA GLY A 17 6.20 -5.46 -5.04
C GLY A 17 6.30 -3.93 -5.25
N HIS A 18 7.35 -3.42 -5.91
CA HIS A 18 7.45 -2.00 -6.26
C HIS A 18 6.41 -1.56 -7.31
N GLN A 19 6.15 -2.40 -8.31
CA GLN A 19 5.18 -2.11 -9.38
C GLN A 19 3.77 -2.04 -8.82
N ILE A 20 3.40 -3.04 -8.01
CA ILE A 20 2.12 -3.07 -7.28
C ILE A 20 1.99 -1.83 -6.39
N GLY A 21 3.06 -1.49 -5.67
CA GLY A 21 3.03 -0.35 -4.77
C GLY A 21 2.77 0.97 -5.48
N ARG A 22 3.33 1.15 -6.68
CA ARG A 22 3.05 2.31 -7.51
C ARG A 22 1.58 2.36 -7.93
N LYS A 23 1.01 1.24 -8.38
CA LYS A 23 -0.40 1.19 -8.83
C LYS A 23 -1.39 1.46 -7.72
N VAL A 24 -1.13 1.00 -6.49
CA VAL A 24 -1.96 1.36 -5.32
C VAL A 24 -1.85 2.86 -5.03
N GLY A 25 -0.66 3.44 -5.16
CA GLY A 25 -0.47 4.90 -5.06
C GLY A 25 -1.28 5.65 -6.12
N ASP A 26 -1.19 5.22 -7.39
CA ASP A 26 -1.97 5.80 -8.49
C ASP A 26 -3.48 5.68 -8.24
N ALA A 27 -3.96 4.58 -7.63
CA ALA A 27 -5.36 4.39 -7.26
C ALA A 27 -5.82 5.37 -6.16
N ILE A 28 -5.00 5.56 -5.11
CA ILE A 28 -5.25 6.57 -4.06
C ILE A 28 -5.36 7.96 -4.67
N GLU A 29 -4.43 8.30 -5.56
CA GLU A 29 -4.43 9.60 -6.25
C GLU A 29 -5.68 9.78 -7.13
N LEU A 30 -6.14 8.73 -7.81
CA LEU A 30 -7.33 8.77 -8.66
C LEU A 30 -8.61 9.00 -7.86
N LEU A 31 -8.80 8.27 -6.76
CA LEU A 31 -9.92 8.48 -5.87
C LEU A 31 -9.88 9.88 -5.23
N THR A 32 -8.68 10.33 -4.83
CA THR A 32 -8.51 11.70 -4.30
C THR A 32 -8.87 12.76 -5.32
N LEU A 33 -8.39 12.62 -6.56
CA LEU A 33 -8.73 13.52 -7.65
C LEU A 33 -10.23 13.48 -7.96
N GLY A 34 -10.85 12.30 -7.95
CA GLY A 34 -12.29 12.13 -8.12
C GLY A 34 -13.08 12.86 -7.04
N MET A 35 -12.69 12.71 -5.76
CA MET A 35 -13.31 13.41 -4.63
C MET A 35 -13.16 14.93 -4.71
N ILE A 36 -11.97 15.44 -5.11
CA ILE A 36 -11.76 16.88 -5.36
C ILE A 36 -12.70 17.38 -6.46
N LYS A 37 -12.89 16.58 -7.52
CA LYS A 37 -13.71 16.92 -8.68
C LYS A 37 -15.21 16.90 -8.41
N LEU A 38 -15.67 16.44 -7.23
CA LEU A 38 -17.05 16.61 -6.80
C LEU A 38 -17.39 18.05 -6.38
N GLU A 39 -16.37 18.87 -6.07
CA GLU A 39 -16.52 20.28 -5.72
C GLU A 39 -16.03 21.17 -6.87
N ASP A 40 -16.95 21.53 -7.77
CA ASP A 40 -16.65 22.29 -8.99
C ASP A 40 -15.95 23.64 -8.69
N ASN A 41 -16.29 24.28 -7.57
CA ASN A 41 -15.69 25.57 -7.21
C ASN A 41 -14.20 25.42 -6.87
N LEU A 42 -13.81 24.29 -6.27
CA LEU A 42 -12.43 24.03 -5.88
C LEU A 42 -11.53 23.74 -7.10
N VAL A 43 -12.09 23.17 -8.16
CA VAL A 43 -11.36 22.72 -9.35
C VAL A 43 -10.62 23.85 -10.07
N ASN A 44 -11.14 25.07 -10.03
CA ASN A 44 -10.54 26.23 -10.70
C ASN A 44 -9.20 26.65 -10.11
N TYR A 45 -8.92 26.23 -8.87
CA TYR A 45 -7.71 26.56 -8.13
C TYR A 45 -6.67 25.42 -8.15
N LEU A 46 -7.06 24.25 -8.64
CA LEU A 46 -6.29 23.01 -8.58
C LEU A 46 -5.13 22.99 -9.59
N VAL A 47 -3.95 22.64 -9.09
CA VAL A 47 -2.79 22.23 -9.88
C VAL A 47 -2.42 20.80 -9.49
N VAL A 48 -2.30 19.93 -10.49
CA VAL A 48 -1.99 18.50 -10.30
C VAL A 48 -0.49 18.28 -10.55
N GLU A 49 0.18 17.57 -9.63
CA GLU A 49 1.62 17.27 -9.65
C GLU A 49 2.51 18.53 -9.71
N ASP A 50 2.32 19.46 -8.77
CA ASP A 50 3.09 20.71 -8.75
C ASP A 50 4.38 20.60 -7.94
N GLY A 51 5.36 21.45 -8.29
CA GLY A 51 6.58 21.63 -7.51
C GLY A 51 6.43 22.81 -6.55
N VAL A 52 5.96 22.56 -5.34
CA VAL A 52 5.68 23.58 -4.32
C VAL A 52 6.96 23.94 -3.58
N GLU A 53 7.33 25.22 -3.55
CA GLU A 53 8.50 25.70 -2.82
C GLU A 53 8.19 25.90 -1.34
N GLY A 54 8.97 25.24 -0.48
CA GLY A 54 8.94 25.41 0.98
C GLY A 54 9.89 26.48 1.51
N ALA A 55 9.91 26.68 2.84
CA ALA A 55 10.74 27.70 3.50
C ALA A 55 12.25 27.40 3.36
N THR A 56 12.62 26.13 3.22
CA THR A 56 13.99 25.70 2.91
C THR A 56 14.42 26.02 1.47
N SER A 57 13.56 26.63 0.66
CA SER A 57 13.74 26.84 -0.79
C SER A 57 13.75 25.54 -1.62
N ALA A 58 13.54 24.38 -0.97
CA ALA A 58 13.35 23.11 -1.66
C ALA A 58 12.00 23.11 -2.39
N LYS A 59 12.00 22.55 -3.61
CA LYS A 59 10.76 22.29 -4.36
C LYS A 59 10.31 20.86 -4.10
N HIS A 60 9.13 20.72 -3.53
CA HIS A 60 8.51 19.45 -3.18
C HIS A 60 7.47 19.07 -4.24
N LYS A 61 7.53 17.84 -4.73
CA LYS A 61 6.51 17.33 -5.66
C LYS A 61 5.28 16.92 -4.84
N VAL A 62 4.23 17.73 -4.91
CA VAL A 62 2.95 17.50 -4.23
C VAL A 62 1.92 16.99 -5.25
N GLU A 63 1.09 16.03 -4.86
CA GLU A 63 0.10 15.44 -5.78
C GLU A 63 -0.99 16.44 -6.20
N PHE A 64 -1.51 17.25 -5.26
CA PHE A 64 -2.49 18.30 -5.53
C PHE A 64 -2.20 19.57 -4.73
N SER A 65 -2.21 20.72 -5.40
CA SER A 65 -1.99 22.03 -4.80
C SER A 65 -3.10 23.00 -5.20
N PHE A 66 -3.50 23.90 -4.30
CA PHE A 66 -4.57 24.87 -4.54
C PHE A 66 -4.06 26.28 -4.34
N TYR A 67 -4.14 27.08 -5.40
CA TYR A 67 -3.64 28.47 -5.41
C TYR A 67 -4.76 29.45 -5.73
N HIS A 68 -4.69 30.65 -5.16
CA HIS A 68 -5.46 31.77 -5.68
C HIS A 68 -5.16 32.00 -7.16
N VAL A 69 -6.17 32.49 -7.89
CA VAL A 69 -6.03 32.78 -9.31
C VAL A 69 -5.35 34.12 -9.53
N ASN A 70 -4.51 34.19 -10.55
CA ASN A 70 -3.90 35.43 -11.02
C ASN A 70 -4.89 36.25 -11.87
N ALA A 71 -4.45 37.40 -12.39
CA ALA A 71 -5.25 38.27 -13.26
C ALA A 71 -5.82 37.58 -14.52
N THR A 72 -5.25 36.45 -14.95
CA THR A 72 -5.73 35.65 -16.09
C THR A 72 -6.67 34.51 -15.68
N HIS A 73 -7.18 34.52 -14.45
CA HIS A 73 -8.06 33.49 -13.88
C HIS A 73 -7.45 32.08 -13.90
N LYS A 74 -6.13 31.99 -13.74
CA LYS A 74 -5.38 30.72 -13.63
C LYS A 74 -4.69 30.62 -12.27
N PRO A 75 -4.54 29.42 -11.69
CA PRO A 75 -3.75 29.22 -10.48
C PRO A 75 -2.38 29.90 -10.59
N SER A 76 -2.02 30.75 -9.63
CA SER A 76 -0.82 31.60 -9.74
C SER A 76 0.49 30.83 -9.64
N LYS A 77 0.47 29.67 -8.96
CA LYS A 77 1.64 28.83 -8.63
C LYS A 77 2.70 29.52 -7.77
N LYS A 78 2.36 30.62 -7.10
CA LYS A 78 3.24 31.27 -6.13
C LYS A 78 2.95 30.74 -4.74
N SER A 79 3.98 30.50 -3.93
CA SER A 79 3.79 29.98 -2.57
C SER A 79 2.92 30.91 -1.71
N GLU A 80 3.02 32.24 -1.87
CA GLU A 80 2.17 33.20 -1.14
C GLU A 80 0.66 33.07 -1.42
N ASP A 81 0.29 32.51 -2.57
CA ASP A 81 -1.09 32.35 -3.00
C ASP A 81 -1.64 30.95 -2.72
N LEU A 82 -0.83 30.07 -2.12
CA LEU A 82 -1.18 28.69 -1.83
C LEU A 82 -2.08 28.62 -0.60
N PHE A 83 -3.28 28.07 -0.75
CA PHE A 83 -4.24 27.91 0.36
C PHE A 83 -4.52 26.45 0.73
N GLY A 84 -3.91 25.49 0.02
CA GLY A 84 -3.97 24.10 0.42
C GLY A 84 -3.09 23.17 -0.38
N ILE A 85 -2.68 22.07 0.24
CA ILE A 85 -2.01 20.94 -0.42
C ILE A 85 -2.60 19.62 0.02
N ILE A 86 -2.61 18.65 -0.89
CA ILE A 86 -2.92 17.26 -0.60
C ILE A 86 -1.77 16.40 -1.11
N GLU A 87 -1.11 15.70 -0.19
CA GLU A 87 -0.14 14.67 -0.52
C GLU A 87 -0.75 13.29 -0.42
N CYS A 88 -0.56 12.47 -1.46
CA CYS A 88 -0.96 11.07 -1.46
C CYS A 88 0.28 10.20 -1.23
N LYS A 89 0.20 9.28 -0.27
CA LYS A 89 1.28 8.32 -0.04
C LYS A 89 0.74 6.91 0.01
N LYS A 90 1.31 6.06 -0.85
CA LYS A 90 1.13 4.63 -0.72
C LYS A 90 1.84 4.16 0.53
N VAL A 91 1.04 3.70 1.47
CA VAL A 91 1.48 3.00 2.66
C VAL A 91 0.82 1.63 2.63
N GLY A 92 1.64 0.60 2.57
CA GLY A 92 1.18 -0.78 2.46
C GLY A 92 2.34 -1.75 2.54
N VAL A 93 2.01 -3.02 2.75
CA VAL A 93 2.93 -4.11 3.05
C VAL A 93 4.18 -4.11 2.16
N GLU A 94 5.33 -4.26 2.81
CA GLU A 94 6.65 -4.42 2.19
C GLU A 94 7.03 -5.90 2.15
N GLN A 95 7.69 -6.32 1.07
CA GLN A 95 8.33 -7.63 1.01
C GLN A 95 9.84 -7.45 1.13
N THR A 96 10.44 -8.11 2.11
CA THR A 96 11.89 -8.09 2.30
C THR A 96 12.46 -9.50 2.36
N ILE A 97 13.65 -9.73 1.81
CA ILE A 97 14.30 -11.04 1.92
C ILE A 97 14.52 -11.36 3.40
N LYS A 98 14.04 -12.52 3.83
CA LYS A 98 14.05 -12.93 5.22
C LYS A 98 15.48 -13.02 5.77
N ALA A 99 15.74 -12.43 6.93
CA ALA A 99 17.09 -12.30 7.46
C ALA A 99 17.79 -13.66 7.71
N ASN A 100 17.06 -14.65 8.23
CA ASN A 100 17.58 -16.00 8.40
C ASN A 100 17.77 -16.74 7.06
N PHE A 101 16.99 -16.42 6.02
CA PHE A 101 17.25 -16.94 4.66
C PHE A 101 18.55 -16.39 4.08
N LYS A 102 18.84 -15.10 4.28
CA LYS A 102 20.15 -14.52 3.89
C LYS A 102 21.32 -15.26 4.56
N LYS A 103 21.18 -15.58 5.85
CA LYS A 103 22.17 -16.36 6.60
C LYS A 103 22.29 -17.78 6.04
N TRP A 104 21.17 -18.46 5.80
CA TRP A 104 21.15 -19.80 5.22
C TRP A 104 21.86 -19.85 3.86
N LYS A 105 21.58 -18.89 2.98
CA LYS A 105 22.18 -18.79 1.63
C LYS A 105 23.68 -18.45 1.65
N ALA A 106 24.18 -17.88 2.75
CA ALA A 106 25.60 -17.55 2.90
C ALA A 106 26.46 -18.79 3.24
N ILE A 107 25.85 -19.87 3.73
CA ILE A 107 26.54 -21.13 4.07
C ILE A 107 27.07 -21.78 2.79
N PRO A 108 28.36 -22.18 2.71
CA PRO A 108 28.95 -22.75 1.50
C PRO A 108 28.19 -23.95 0.92
N ALA A 109 27.72 -24.87 1.77
CA ALA A 109 26.93 -26.03 1.35
C ALA A 109 25.60 -25.67 0.66
N ASN A 110 25.05 -24.48 0.95
CA ASN A 110 23.79 -23.99 0.40
C ASN A 110 23.98 -23.07 -0.82
N LYS A 111 25.22 -22.94 -1.33
CA LYS A 111 25.51 -22.22 -2.58
C LYS A 111 25.30 -23.08 -3.83
N ASN A 112 25.16 -24.39 -3.66
CA ASN A 112 24.79 -25.32 -4.72
C ASN A 112 23.34 -25.07 -5.18
N SER A 113 22.90 -25.80 -6.20
CA SER A 113 21.50 -25.77 -6.63
C SER A 113 20.58 -26.14 -5.47
N PHE A 114 19.47 -25.40 -5.30
CA PHE A 114 18.56 -25.54 -4.16
C PHE A 114 18.05 -26.98 -4.00
N TYR A 115 17.73 -27.68 -5.10
CA TYR A 115 17.31 -29.08 -5.09
C TYR A 115 18.37 -30.08 -4.59
N GLU A 116 19.63 -29.66 -4.45
CA GLU A 116 20.75 -30.47 -3.91
C GLU A 116 21.01 -30.19 -2.42
N THR A 117 20.28 -29.24 -1.83
CA THR A 117 20.43 -28.88 -0.42
C THR A 117 19.42 -29.64 0.45
N ASP A 118 19.67 -29.67 1.77
CA ASP A 118 18.68 -30.15 2.75
C ASP A 118 17.44 -29.25 2.86
N GLY A 119 17.34 -28.19 2.06
CA GLY A 119 16.25 -27.22 2.11
C GLY A 119 16.41 -26.17 3.20
N TYR A 120 15.37 -25.37 3.37
CA TYR A 120 15.34 -24.20 4.24
C TYR A 120 14.15 -24.25 5.19
N SER A 121 14.41 -23.99 6.48
CA SER A 121 13.38 -23.96 7.52
C SER A 121 13.18 -22.57 8.11
N PHE A 122 11.93 -22.29 8.49
CA PHE A 122 11.58 -21.11 9.27
C PHE A 122 10.43 -21.41 10.24
N ILE A 123 10.29 -20.56 11.25
CA ILE A 123 9.25 -20.67 12.27
C ILE A 123 8.32 -19.47 12.18
N ILE A 124 7.02 -19.73 12.29
CA ILE A 124 6.00 -18.73 12.58
C ILE A 124 5.45 -19.01 13.97
N SER A 125 5.50 -18.03 14.85
CA SER A 125 4.91 -18.10 16.19
C SER A 125 3.73 -17.14 16.24
N PRO A 126 2.49 -17.65 16.11
CA PRO A 126 1.30 -16.82 16.25
C PRO A 126 1.23 -16.19 17.65
N GLY A 127 0.63 -15.01 17.75
CA GLY A 127 0.51 -14.30 19.03
C GLY A 127 -0.52 -14.96 19.95
N ASN A 128 -0.28 -14.94 21.26
CA ASN A 128 -1.19 -15.47 22.28
C ASN A 128 -1.50 -16.98 22.15
N THR A 129 -0.58 -17.76 21.58
CA THR A 129 -0.70 -19.22 21.52
C THR A 129 0.52 -19.88 22.15
N ASP A 130 0.38 -21.15 22.53
CA ASP A 130 1.44 -22.00 23.08
C ASP A 130 2.11 -22.88 22.01
N TYR A 131 1.74 -22.68 20.74
CA TYR A 131 2.25 -23.46 19.62
C TYR A 131 2.97 -22.59 18.58
N LYS A 132 3.75 -23.26 17.73
CA LYS A 132 4.52 -22.65 16.64
C LYS A 132 4.34 -23.49 15.38
N TRP A 133 4.38 -22.86 14.22
CA TRP A 133 4.46 -23.54 12.94
C TRP A 133 5.92 -23.60 12.51
N LEU A 134 6.49 -24.80 12.42
CA LEU A 134 7.79 -25.03 11.79
C LEU A 134 7.54 -25.41 10.34
N THR A 135 7.96 -24.55 9.41
CA THR A 135 7.85 -24.79 7.99
C THR A 135 9.21 -25.14 7.41
N HIS A 136 9.26 -26.21 6.63
CA HIS A 136 10.44 -26.68 5.92
C HIS A 136 10.16 -26.76 4.42
N VAL A 137 11.00 -26.10 3.63
CA VAL A 137 10.89 -26.02 2.17
C VAL A 137 12.10 -26.74 1.55
N SER A 138 11.87 -27.71 0.69
CA SER A 138 12.92 -28.46 -0.01
C SER A 138 12.59 -28.62 -1.49
N GLY A 139 13.61 -28.77 -2.33
CA GLY A 139 13.41 -29.22 -3.71
C GLY A 139 13.06 -30.71 -3.75
N GLU A 140 12.26 -31.11 -4.73
CA GLU A 140 12.06 -32.53 -5.09
C GLU A 140 12.62 -32.76 -6.49
N VAL A 141 13.37 -33.85 -6.65
CA VAL A 141 14.03 -34.22 -7.92
C VAL A 141 13.29 -35.42 -8.52
N ASN A 142 13.09 -35.42 -9.85
CA ASN A 142 12.51 -36.54 -10.61
C ASN A 142 11.06 -36.92 -10.23
N GLY A 143 10.27 -35.97 -9.73
CA GLY A 143 8.83 -36.13 -9.48
C GLY A 143 7.96 -35.29 -10.42
N GLU A 144 6.64 -35.47 -10.35
CA GLU A 144 5.66 -34.55 -10.96
C GLU A 144 5.70 -33.15 -10.32
N ASN A 145 6.24 -33.07 -9.10
CA ASN A 145 6.44 -31.85 -8.32
C ASN A 145 7.93 -31.57 -8.17
N ASN A 146 8.28 -30.29 -8.02
CA ASN A 146 9.67 -29.84 -7.87
C ASN A 146 9.93 -29.08 -6.55
N ILE A 147 8.87 -28.86 -5.75
CA ILE A 147 8.94 -28.28 -4.41
C ILE A 147 8.07 -29.08 -3.45
N LYS A 148 8.60 -29.29 -2.24
CA LYS A 148 7.88 -29.80 -1.07
C LYS A 148 7.91 -28.78 0.05
N ILE A 149 6.76 -28.55 0.67
CA ILE A 149 6.61 -27.74 1.88
C ILE A 149 6.00 -28.61 2.97
N ARG A 150 6.75 -28.83 4.05
CA ARG A 150 6.26 -29.49 5.26
C ARG A 150 5.95 -28.44 6.31
N VAL A 151 4.80 -28.53 6.96
CA VAL A 151 4.38 -27.67 8.05
C VAL A 151 4.11 -28.52 9.28
N ASP A 152 4.91 -28.34 10.33
CA ASP A 152 4.74 -29.03 11.61
C ASP A 152 4.14 -28.06 12.63
N LYS A 153 3.04 -28.44 13.29
CA LYS A 153 2.55 -27.75 14.48
C LYS A 153 3.32 -28.24 15.69
N ILE A 154 4.09 -27.35 16.32
CA ILE A 154 4.86 -27.67 17.51
C ILE A 154 4.17 -27.05 18.73
N GLN A 155 3.74 -27.86 19.68
CA GLN A 155 3.16 -27.43 20.95
C GLN A 155 3.87 -28.18 22.09
N ALA A 156 4.24 -27.48 23.16
CA ALA A 156 5.01 -28.07 24.27
C ALA A 156 6.26 -28.88 23.82
N GLN A 157 6.97 -28.39 22.80
CA GLN A 157 8.15 -29.03 22.16
C GLN A 157 7.87 -30.36 21.43
N GLN A 158 6.61 -30.74 21.24
CA GLN A 158 6.22 -31.92 20.48
C GLN A 158 5.53 -31.53 19.17
N ILE A 159 5.73 -32.33 18.13
CA ILE A 159 4.99 -32.19 16.87
C ILE A 159 3.61 -32.79 17.09
N VAL A 160 2.57 -31.94 17.02
CA VAL A 160 1.17 -32.30 17.22
C VAL A 160 0.50 -32.68 15.90
N SER A 161 0.88 -32.01 14.81
CA SER A 161 0.41 -32.32 13.46
C SER A 161 1.48 -31.98 12.43
N THR A 162 1.42 -32.67 11.29
CA THR A 162 2.27 -32.43 10.14
C THR A 162 1.44 -32.44 8.88
N ASP A 163 1.51 -31.36 8.12
CA ASP A 163 0.94 -31.24 6.79
C ASP A 163 2.05 -31.20 5.75
N ILE A 164 1.85 -31.88 4.61
CA ILE A 164 2.82 -31.95 3.52
C ILE A 164 2.15 -31.50 2.24
N TYR A 165 2.74 -30.48 1.62
CA TYR A 165 2.31 -29.92 0.36
C TYR A 165 3.39 -30.14 -0.69
N ARG A 166 2.96 -30.46 -1.92
CA ARG A 166 3.85 -30.64 -3.06
C ARG A 166 3.28 -29.93 -4.26
N PHE A 167 4.13 -29.18 -4.94
CA PHE A 167 3.72 -28.37 -6.08
C PHE A 167 4.76 -28.47 -7.19
N ASN A 168 4.28 -28.29 -8.42
CA ASN A 168 5.13 -27.99 -9.56
C ASN A 168 5.17 -26.49 -9.77
N CYS A 169 6.34 -25.89 -9.57
CA CYS A 169 6.54 -24.47 -9.66
C CYS A 169 7.34 -24.12 -10.92
N ASN A 170 6.83 -23.18 -11.71
CA ASN A 170 7.50 -22.67 -12.90
C ASN A 170 8.48 -21.53 -12.57
N LEU A 171 9.33 -21.17 -13.53
CA LEU A 171 10.17 -19.97 -13.41
C LEU A 171 9.30 -18.72 -13.13
N ASN A 172 9.74 -17.88 -12.19
CA ASN A 172 9.04 -16.68 -11.72
C ASN A 172 7.69 -16.92 -11.03
N SER A 173 7.33 -18.18 -10.79
CA SER A 173 6.18 -18.51 -9.94
C SER A 173 6.54 -18.38 -8.45
N GLN A 174 5.53 -18.50 -7.59
CA GLN A 174 5.68 -18.34 -6.15
C GLN A 174 4.80 -19.35 -5.41
N ALA A 175 5.28 -19.88 -4.28
CA ALA A 175 4.44 -20.55 -3.29
C ALA A 175 4.32 -19.65 -2.06
N LEU A 176 3.17 -19.69 -1.38
CA LEU A 176 2.88 -18.76 -0.30
C LEU A 176 2.60 -19.53 0.99
N VAL A 177 3.12 -19.01 2.10
CA VAL A 177 2.81 -19.51 3.43
C VAL A 177 2.24 -18.35 4.24
N ALA A 178 0.94 -18.38 4.50
CA ALA A 178 0.22 -17.32 5.17
C ALA A 178 -0.36 -17.79 6.52
N VAL A 179 -0.57 -16.85 7.43
CA VAL A 179 -1.30 -17.07 8.68
C VAL A 179 -2.37 -16.02 8.80
N ASP A 180 -3.59 -16.43 9.14
CA ASP A 180 -4.73 -15.53 9.33
C ASP A 180 -4.77 -14.91 10.74
N VAL A 181 -5.82 -14.14 11.02
CA VAL A 181 -6.10 -13.58 12.37
C VAL A 181 -6.52 -14.62 13.39
N ASN A 182 -7.01 -15.78 12.92
CA ASN A 182 -7.42 -16.91 13.72
C ASN A 182 -6.27 -17.90 13.99
N ASN A 183 -5.04 -17.54 13.57
CA ASN A 183 -3.81 -18.32 13.69
C ASN A 183 -3.80 -19.64 12.89
N ASN A 184 -4.69 -19.78 11.90
CA ASN A 184 -4.67 -20.86 10.92
C ASN A 184 -3.55 -20.62 9.91
N ILE A 185 -2.87 -21.69 9.49
CA ILE A 185 -1.81 -21.64 8.49
C ILE A 185 -2.33 -22.12 7.14
N PHE A 186 -1.97 -21.39 6.09
CA PHE A 186 -2.33 -21.70 4.71
C PHE A 186 -1.05 -21.84 3.89
N VAL A 187 -0.95 -22.91 3.11
CA VAL A 187 0.10 -23.09 2.10
C VAL A 187 -0.58 -23.08 0.74
N LEU A 188 -0.30 -22.04 -0.05
CA LEU A 188 -0.94 -21.81 -1.34
C LEU A 188 0.03 -22.15 -2.47
N ALA A 189 -0.48 -22.91 -3.43
CA ALA A 189 0.19 -23.27 -4.67
C ALA A 189 0.37 -22.04 -5.60
N PRO A 190 1.19 -22.14 -6.65
CA PRO A 190 1.44 -21.00 -7.55
C PRO A 190 0.24 -20.42 -8.30
N ASP A 191 -0.81 -21.20 -8.50
CA ASP A 191 -2.07 -20.81 -9.11
C ASP A 191 -3.07 -20.22 -8.11
N GLN A 192 -2.78 -20.32 -6.81
CA GLN A 192 -3.64 -19.83 -5.74
C GLN A 192 -3.20 -18.44 -5.25
N LYS A 193 -4.18 -17.65 -4.80
CA LYS A 193 -3.99 -16.26 -4.38
C LYS A 193 -4.28 -16.06 -2.90
N LEU A 194 -3.61 -15.10 -2.26
CA LEU A 194 -3.92 -14.75 -0.85
C LEU A 194 -5.38 -14.30 -0.68
N SER A 195 -6.01 -13.75 -1.72
CA SER A 195 -7.42 -13.34 -1.71
C SER A 195 -8.41 -14.50 -1.53
N GLU A 196 -7.97 -15.76 -1.71
CA GLU A 196 -8.79 -16.96 -1.47
C GLU A 196 -8.93 -17.30 0.02
N ILE A 197 -8.04 -16.79 0.88
CA ILE A 197 -8.21 -16.88 2.32
C ILE A 197 -9.37 -15.94 2.68
N GLU A 198 -10.36 -16.37 3.44
CA GLU A 198 -11.51 -15.49 3.78
C GLU A 198 -11.08 -14.40 4.77
N ASP A 199 -10.49 -14.82 5.88
CA ASP A 199 -10.03 -13.95 6.96
C ASP A 199 -8.86 -13.03 6.57
N HIS A 200 -8.69 -11.94 7.33
CA HIS A 200 -7.50 -11.09 7.24
C HIS A 200 -6.24 -11.90 7.58
N ILE A 201 -5.14 -11.58 6.90
CA ILE A 201 -3.86 -12.26 7.14
C ILE A 201 -2.96 -11.45 8.08
N THR A 202 -2.31 -12.12 9.03
CA THR A 202 -1.34 -11.51 9.96
C THR A 202 0.09 -11.64 9.48
N LYS A 203 0.37 -12.65 8.66
CA LYS A 203 1.70 -12.94 8.16
C LYS A 203 1.64 -13.60 6.80
N CYS A 204 2.61 -13.29 5.93
CA CYS A 204 2.80 -13.97 4.66
C CYS A 204 4.29 -14.12 4.35
N ILE A 205 4.72 -15.32 4.01
CA ILE A 205 6.05 -15.65 3.52
C ILE A 205 5.91 -16.09 2.07
N VAL A 206 6.68 -15.44 1.19
CA VAL A 206 6.64 -15.65 -0.25
C VAL A 206 7.91 -16.40 -0.66
N ILE A 207 7.73 -17.60 -1.20
CA ILE A 207 8.80 -18.44 -1.74
C ILE A 207 8.80 -18.27 -3.26
N GLU A 208 9.69 -17.43 -3.76
CA GLU A 208 9.79 -17.13 -5.19
C GLU A 208 10.76 -18.09 -5.88
N ILE A 209 10.35 -18.65 -7.01
CA ILE A 209 11.21 -19.46 -7.87
C ILE A 209 11.98 -18.55 -8.82
N LYS A 210 13.31 -18.58 -8.73
CA LYS A 210 14.19 -17.67 -9.50
C LYS A 210 14.91 -18.34 -10.64
N GLU A 211 15.32 -19.61 -10.47
CA GLU A 211 16.01 -20.37 -11.52
C GLU A 211 15.58 -21.84 -11.43
N LEU A 212 15.52 -22.48 -12.60
CA LEU A 212 15.27 -23.90 -12.78
C LEU A 212 16.48 -24.54 -13.48
N ASP A 213 16.79 -25.79 -13.14
CA ASP A 213 17.67 -26.67 -13.90
C ASP A 213 16.84 -27.86 -14.41
N GLY A 214 16.47 -27.82 -15.69
CA GLY A 214 15.40 -28.67 -16.22
C GLY A 214 14.08 -28.41 -15.48
N LEU A 215 13.53 -29.44 -14.82
CA LEU A 215 12.33 -29.35 -13.99
C LEU A 215 12.64 -29.02 -12.53
N ASN A 216 13.89 -29.10 -12.10
CA ASN A 216 14.27 -28.96 -10.70
C ASN A 216 14.46 -27.49 -10.34
N VAL A 217 14.05 -27.08 -9.14
CA VAL A 217 14.27 -25.71 -8.65
C VAL A 217 15.71 -25.54 -8.20
N SER A 218 16.52 -24.82 -8.98
CA SER A 218 17.93 -24.56 -8.66
C SER A 218 18.12 -23.33 -7.79
N LYS A 219 17.18 -22.38 -7.78
CA LYS A 219 17.28 -21.17 -6.95
C LYS A 219 15.93 -20.63 -6.51
N ILE A 220 15.84 -20.32 -5.22
CA ILE A 220 14.71 -19.62 -4.62
C ILE A 220 15.12 -18.30 -3.96
N ASN A 221 14.14 -17.43 -3.74
CA ASN A 221 14.20 -16.37 -2.75
C ASN A 221 13.05 -16.53 -1.77
N VAL A 222 13.32 -16.31 -0.48
CA VAL A 222 12.28 -16.29 0.55
C VAL A 222 12.12 -14.88 1.09
N ASN A 223 10.96 -14.29 0.83
CA ASN A 223 10.60 -12.95 1.30
C ASN A 223 9.58 -13.04 2.44
N GLU A 224 9.67 -12.12 3.38
CA GLU A 224 8.70 -11.92 4.44
C GLU A 224 7.92 -10.63 4.16
N SER A 225 6.60 -10.75 4.19
CA SER A 225 5.68 -9.63 4.08
C SER A 225 5.54 -8.98 5.44
N LEU A 226 5.93 -7.72 5.51
CA LEU A 226 5.92 -6.92 6.73
C LEU A 226 4.92 -5.77 6.57
N PRO A 227 4.15 -5.44 7.61
CA PRO A 227 3.38 -4.19 7.69
C PRO A 227 4.32 -2.97 7.87
N GLY A 228 5.42 -2.93 7.10
CA GLY A 228 6.75 -2.51 7.52
C GLY A 228 6.96 -1.04 7.87
N PRO A 229 8.03 -0.72 8.62
CA PRO A 229 8.34 0.61 9.14
C PRO A 229 8.62 1.68 8.07
N GLN A 230 8.93 1.33 6.81
CA GLN A 230 9.11 2.36 5.78
C GLN A 230 7.77 2.96 5.32
N THR A 231 6.65 2.32 5.64
CA THR A 231 5.32 2.89 5.34
C THR A 231 4.98 4.08 6.23
N PRO A 232 5.09 4.02 7.58
CA PRO A 232 5.10 5.21 8.42
C PRO A 232 6.14 6.25 8.00
N GLU A 233 7.33 5.82 7.58
CA GLU A 233 8.42 6.74 7.25
C GLU A 233 8.10 7.60 6.01
N LYS A 234 7.49 7.02 4.97
CA LYS A 234 7.05 7.79 3.79
C LYS A 234 5.98 8.83 4.14
N ALA A 235 5.07 8.48 5.04
CA ALA A 235 4.06 9.43 5.53
C ALA A 235 4.67 10.54 6.40
N LYS A 236 5.69 10.21 7.22
CA LYS A 236 6.47 11.23 7.96
C LYS A 236 7.24 12.16 7.02
N GLN A 237 7.81 11.63 5.93
CA GLN A 237 8.47 12.45 4.91
C GLN A 237 7.50 13.44 4.24
N ALA A 238 6.30 12.98 3.85
CA ALA A 238 5.24 13.86 3.35
C ALA A 238 4.83 14.92 4.38
N SER A 239 4.79 14.52 5.65
CA SER A 239 4.48 15.42 6.77
C SER A 239 5.54 16.52 6.96
N PHE A 240 6.82 16.25 6.65
CA PHE A 240 7.86 17.29 6.64
C PHE A 240 7.67 18.28 5.49
N VAL A 241 7.14 17.84 4.34
CA VAL A 241 6.76 18.76 3.25
C VAL A 241 5.67 19.70 3.74
N SER A 242 4.63 19.18 4.40
CA SER A 242 3.56 20.00 4.99
C SER A 242 4.09 21.07 5.93
N LEU A 243 5.03 20.73 6.81
CA LEU A 243 5.66 21.67 7.72
C LEU A 243 6.48 22.75 7.00
N ASP A 244 7.30 22.36 6.03
CA ASP A 244 8.16 23.30 5.29
C ASP A 244 7.35 24.26 4.42
N VAL A 245 6.29 23.77 3.78
CA VAL A 245 5.35 24.59 3.01
C VAL A 245 4.56 25.51 3.95
N ARG A 246 4.02 25.01 5.07
CA ARG A 246 3.32 25.85 6.06
C ARG A 246 4.20 27.00 6.54
N LYS A 247 5.48 26.72 6.84
CA LYS A 247 6.44 27.75 7.25
C LYS A 247 6.64 28.83 6.18
N LYS A 248 6.63 28.46 4.90
CA LYS A 248 6.71 29.41 3.79
C LYS A 248 5.47 30.29 3.69
N VAL A 249 4.29 29.69 3.80
CA VAL A 249 2.99 30.36 3.56
C VAL A 249 2.57 31.19 4.77
N LEU A 250 2.58 30.60 5.97
CA LEU A 250 2.06 31.21 7.20
C LEU A 250 3.15 31.81 8.09
N GLY A 251 4.42 31.56 7.79
CA GLY A 251 5.54 32.04 8.61
C GLY A 251 5.80 31.22 9.87
N HIS A 252 5.11 30.09 10.10
CA HIS A 252 5.33 29.17 11.22
C HIS A 252 5.18 27.69 10.83
N PHE A 253 5.75 26.78 11.64
CA PHE A 253 5.66 25.33 11.42
C PHE A 253 4.41 24.71 12.04
N ASP A 254 4.01 25.21 13.21
CA ASP A 254 2.96 24.61 14.02
C ASP A 254 1.57 24.81 13.41
N LYS A 255 0.64 23.93 13.77
CA LYS A 255 -0.78 24.13 13.46
C LYS A 255 -1.32 25.27 14.33
N THR A 256 -2.10 26.15 13.72
CA THR A 256 -2.78 27.25 14.41
C THR A 256 -4.26 27.27 14.02
N ASP A 257 -5.00 28.20 14.63
CA ASP A 257 -6.39 28.48 14.26
C ASP A 257 -6.51 29.19 12.90
N ASP A 258 -5.39 29.67 12.34
CA ASP A 258 -5.35 30.18 10.98
C ASP A 258 -5.52 29.04 9.97
N LYS A 259 -6.69 29.01 9.33
CA LYS A 259 -7.05 28.05 8.28
C LYS A 259 -6.94 28.62 6.87
N SER A 260 -6.15 29.69 6.68
CA SER A 260 -5.85 30.24 5.34
C SER A 260 -5.02 29.27 4.49
N PHE A 261 -4.26 28.37 5.12
CA PHE A 261 -3.59 27.25 4.48
C PHE A 261 -3.82 25.97 5.28
N ILE A 262 -4.16 24.88 4.59
CA ILE A 262 -4.22 23.55 5.20
C ILE A 262 -3.41 22.52 4.41
N SER A 263 -2.85 21.56 5.14
CA SER A 263 -2.12 20.43 4.58
C SER A 263 -2.84 19.11 4.90
N ILE A 264 -3.06 18.31 3.87
CA ILE A 264 -3.80 17.05 3.97
C ILE A 264 -2.88 15.93 3.51
N LEU A 265 -2.77 14.87 4.32
CA LEU A 265 -2.12 13.63 3.93
C LEU A 265 -3.18 12.57 3.65
N VAL A 266 -3.17 11.96 2.46
CA VAL A 266 -4.03 10.83 2.08
C VAL A 266 -3.22 9.56 1.98
N ILE A 267 -3.67 8.51 2.66
CA ILE A 267 -3.00 7.21 2.74
C ILE A 267 -3.99 6.06 2.52
N GLY A 268 -3.48 4.87 2.20
CA GLY A 268 -4.32 3.66 2.02
C GLY A 268 -4.73 3.02 3.34
N GLU A 269 -3.77 2.71 4.21
CA GLU A 269 -4.08 2.04 5.48
C GLU A 269 -3.04 2.38 6.56
N ALA A 270 -3.49 2.57 7.80
CA ALA A 270 -2.69 2.85 8.98
C ALA A 270 -3.05 1.99 10.21
N SER A 271 -4.00 1.06 10.11
CA SER A 271 -4.54 0.21 11.20
C SER A 271 -3.46 -0.65 11.89
N HIS A 272 -2.39 -0.98 11.17
CA HIS A 272 -1.23 -1.70 11.67
C HIS A 272 -0.14 -0.80 12.26
N TRP A 273 -0.28 0.53 12.22
CA TRP A 273 0.75 1.43 12.72
C TRP A 273 0.70 1.58 14.23
N GLU A 274 1.89 1.70 14.81
CA GLU A 274 2.05 2.12 16.21
C GLU A 274 1.44 3.50 16.45
N ASN A 275 0.89 3.72 17.65
CA ASN A 275 0.30 5.00 18.05
C ASN A 275 1.28 6.16 17.89
N LYS A 276 2.56 5.94 18.18
CA LYS A 276 3.61 6.95 18.02
C LYS A 276 3.67 7.49 16.58
N SER A 277 3.66 6.61 15.59
CA SER A 277 3.75 6.99 14.18
C SER A 277 2.48 7.70 13.69
N ARG A 278 1.29 7.28 14.15
CA ARG A 278 0.03 8.00 13.89
C ARG A 278 0.01 9.38 14.53
N SER A 279 0.52 9.53 15.76
CA SER A 279 0.61 10.82 16.43
C SER A 279 1.57 11.78 15.72
N MET A 280 2.69 11.28 15.19
CA MET A 280 3.64 12.11 14.44
C MET A 280 2.99 12.79 13.22
N ILE A 281 2.30 12.03 12.37
CA ILE A 281 1.67 12.61 11.16
C ILE A 281 0.51 13.56 11.52
N ARG A 282 -0.24 13.26 12.58
CA ARG A 282 -1.31 14.13 13.10
C ARG A 282 -0.80 15.44 13.66
N LEU A 283 0.40 15.49 14.21
CA LEU A 283 0.99 16.74 14.66
C LEU A 283 1.38 17.65 13.50
N CYS A 284 1.81 17.07 12.38
CA CYS A 284 2.32 17.82 11.23
C CYS A 284 1.22 18.29 10.27
N ASN A 285 0.30 17.41 9.89
CA ASN A 285 -0.75 17.69 8.92
C ASN A 285 -2.02 18.20 9.61
N ASP A 286 -2.79 19.01 8.90
CA ASP A 286 -4.10 19.48 9.36
C ASP A 286 -5.12 18.34 9.34
N TYR A 287 -5.10 17.51 8.29
CA TYR A 287 -5.95 16.33 8.16
C TYR A 287 -5.16 15.10 7.69
N ASN A 288 -5.53 13.92 8.18
CA ASN A 288 -4.92 12.66 7.77
C ASN A 288 -6.02 11.69 7.34
N LEU A 289 -6.19 11.58 6.02
CA LEU A 289 -7.26 10.81 5.39
C LEU A 289 -6.77 9.39 5.04
N ILE A 290 -7.62 8.42 5.27
CA ILE A 290 -7.42 7.00 4.95
C ILE A 290 -8.44 6.62 3.89
N ILE A 291 -8.01 5.95 2.82
CA ILE A 291 -8.92 5.31 1.86
C ILE A 291 -9.02 3.83 2.22
N PRO A 292 -10.15 3.37 2.78
CA PRO A 292 -10.30 1.98 3.23
C PRO A 292 -9.94 0.95 2.16
N ASP A 293 -9.32 -0.15 2.59
CA ASP A 293 -8.86 -1.24 1.72
C ASP A 293 -9.96 -1.76 0.79
N VAL A 294 -11.20 -1.90 1.29
CA VAL A 294 -12.36 -2.35 0.51
C VAL A 294 -12.64 -1.46 -0.71
N ILE A 295 -12.40 -0.16 -0.62
CA ILE A 295 -12.63 0.79 -1.72
C ILE A 295 -11.53 0.67 -2.77
N LEU A 296 -10.28 0.53 -2.33
CA LEU A 296 -9.16 0.30 -3.22
C LEU A 296 -9.32 -1.01 -3.98
N ILE A 297 -9.68 -2.10 -3.28
CA ILE A 297 -9.94 -3.41 -3.90
C ILE A 297 -11.07 -3.30 -4.93
N HIS A 298 -12.19 -2.69 -4.55
CA HIS A 298 -13.31 -2.48 -5.47
C HIS A 298 -12.91 -1.69 -6.72
N LEU A 299 -12.04 -0.67 -6.57
CA LEU A 299 -11.50 0.05 -7.72
C LEU A 299 -10.71 -0.89 -8.65
N PHE A 300 -9.80 -1.72 -8.12
CA PHE A 300 -9.05 -2.65 -8.97
C PHE A 300 -9.98 -3.62 -9.70
N GLU A 301 -10.95 -4.20 -9.00
CA GLU A 301 -11.95 -5.12 -9.59
C GLU A 301 -12.76 -4.46 -10.70
N LYS A 302 -13.25 -3.23 -10.46
CA LYS A 302 -14.04 -2.49 -11.44
C LYS A 302 -13.24 -2.08 -12.67
N PHE A 303 -11.98 -1.73 -12.49
CA PHE A 303 -11.10 -1.46 -13.63
C PHE A 303 -10.81 -2.74 -14.44
N GLU A 304 -10.57 -3.87 -13.77
CA GLU A 304 -10.38 -5.16 -14.42
C GLU A 304 -11.61 -5.57 -15.22
N GLU A 305 -12.80 -5.47 -14.63
CA GLU A 305 -14.08 -5.75 -15.28
C GLU A 305 -14.30 -4.86 -16.52
N LYS A 306 -14.01 -3.56 -16.40
CA LYS A 306 -14.29 -2.58 -17.45
C LYS A 306 -13.27 -2.59 -18.59
N PHE A 307 -11.99 -2.80 -18.29
CA PHE A 307 -10.90 -2.62 -19.24
C PHE A 307 -10.15 -3.91 -19.61
N GLY A 308 -10.45 -5.02 -18.93
CA GLY A 308 -9.87 -6.34 -19.20
C GLY A 308 -8.37 -6.40 -18.94
N GLU A 309 -7.67 -7.15 -19.80
CA GLU A 309 -6.21 -7.28 -19.71
C GLU A 309 -5.52 -5.91 -19.78
N ASN A 310 -4.52 -5.70 -18.92
CA ASN A 310 -3.77 -4.44 -18.79
C ASN A 310 -4.58 -3.24 -18.24
N TYR A 311 -5.72 -3.48 -17.57
CA TYR A 311 -6.49 -2.42 -16.92
C TYR A 311 -5.66 -1.50 -16.02
N GLN A 312 -4.58 -2.02 -15.42
CA GLN A 312 -3.73 -1.28 -14.50
C GLN A 312 -3.07 -0.06 -15.15
N ASP A 313 -2.87 -0.05 -16.47
CA ASP A 313 -2.32 1.11 -17.19
C ASP A 313 -3.32 2.27 -17.28
N ARG A 314 -4.61 1.97 -17.09
CA ARG A 314 -5.68 2.96 -16.97
C ARG A 314 -5.75 3.60 -15.58
N ILE A 315 -5.14 2.99 -14.56
CA ILE A 315 -5.07 3.55 -13.20
C ILE A 315 -3.92 4.55 -13.15
N THR A 316 -4.11 5.72 -13.76
CA THR A 316 -3.15 6.83 -13.78
C THR A 316 -3.85 8.17 -13.95
N LYS A 317 -3.30 9.26 -13.36
CA LYS A 317 -3.87 10.62 -13.49
C LYS A 317 -3.97 11.07 -14.95
N THR A 318 -3.02 10.66 -15.80
CA THR A 318 -3.04 10.89 -17.24
C THR A 318 -4.26 10.26 -17.91
N SER A 319 -4.55 8.98 -17.60
CA SER A 319 -5.76 8.31 -18.09
C SER A 319 -7.02 8.98 -17.57
N TYR A 320 -7.08 9.37 -16.30
CA TYR A 320 -8.21 10.13 -15.75
C TYR A 320 -8.44 11.45 -16.51
N LYS A 321 -7.39 12.20 -16.85
CA LYS A 321 -7.50 13.45 -17.59
C LYS A 321 -7.97 13.25 -19.04
N ASN A 322 -7.50 12.20 -19.70
CA ASN A 322 -7.69 12.04 -21.15
C ASN A 322 -8.81 11.06 -21.53
N ASN A 323 -9.30 10.23 -20.62
CA ASN A 323 -10.29 9.20 -20.90
C ASN A 323 -11.59 9.44 -20.10
N VAL A 324 -12.68 9.68 -20.83
CA VAL A 324 -14.02 9.89 -20.25
C VAL A 324 -14.50 8.65 -19.48
N GLU A 325 -14.25 7.45 -19.99
CA GLU A 325 -14.67 6.21 -19.35
C GLU A 325 -13.97 6.00 -18.00
N VAL A 326 -12.69 6.38 -17.89
CA VAL A 326 -11.96 6.32 -16.62
C VAL A 326 -12.56 7.28 -15.60
N ARG A 327 -12.92 8.50 -16.00
CA ARG A 327 -13.58 9.46 -15.10
C ARG A 327 -14.94 8.95 -14.64
N LYS A 328 -15.72 8.43 -15.59
CA LYS A 328 -17.04 7.89 -15.31
C LYS A 328 -16.95 6.73 -14.32
N LEU A 329 -16.01 5.80 -14.53
CA LEU A 329 -15.81 4.67 -13.64
C LEU A 329 -15.38 5.11 -12.23
N ILE A 330 -14.49 6.09 -12.11
CA ILE A 330 -14.10 6.63 -10.80
C ILE A 330 -15.29 7.27 -10.09
N LEU A 331 -16.13 8.03 -10.80
CA LEU A 331 -17.35 8.60 -10.24
C LEU A 331 -18.33 7.50 -9.79
N GLU A 332 -18.57 6.48 -10.62
CA GLU A 332 -19.41 5.32 -10.30
C GLU A 332 -18.92 4.60 -9.03
N ILE A 333 -17.59 4.44 -8.87
CA ILE A 333 -16.99 3.87 -7.66
C ILE A 333 -17.25 4.76 -6.43
N ILE A 334 -17.03 6.07 -6.55
CA ILE A 334 -17.26 7.01 -5.45
C ILE A 334 -18.75 7.01 -5.03
N GLU A 335 -19.66 6.97 -5.99
CA GLU A 335 -21.11 6.92 -5.76
C GLU A 335 -21.55 5.59 -5.17
N HIS A 336 -20.93 4.47 -5.56
CA HIS A 336 -21.19 3.14 -4.98
C HIS A 336 -20.99 3.14 -3.46
N PHE A 337 -19.98 3.86 -2.96
CA PHE A 337 -19.72 4.03 -1.54
C PHE A 337 -20.43 5.25 -0.93
N GLU A 338 -21.44 5.83 -1.58
CA GLU A 338 -22.17 7.00 -1.09
C GLU A 338 -21.23 8.17 -0.72
N ARG A 339 -20.12 8.33 -1.46
CA ARG A 339 -19.04 9.30 -1.21
C ARG A 339 -18.21 9.05 0.07
N LYS A 340 -18.46 7.97 0.81
CA LYS A 340 -17.68 7.54 1.99
C LYS A 340 -16.36 6.91 1.56
N VAL A 341 -15.49 7.71 0.96
CA VAL A 341 -14.20 7.28 0.40
C VAL A 341 -13.01 7.70 1.27
N MET A 342 -13.10 8.87 1.90
CA MET A 342 -12.02 9.45 2.70
C MET A 342 -12.41 9.39 4.17
N TYR A 343 -11.73 8.57 4.96
CA TYR A 343 -11.93 8.46 6.40
C TYR A 343 -10.87 9.29 7.15
N GLU A 344 -11.29 10.27 7.96
CA GLU A 344 -10.38 11.13 8.71
C GLU A 344 -9.97 10.44 10.02
N MET A 345 -8.66 10.33 10.27
CA MET A 345 -8.08 9.53 11.34
C MET A 345 -8.37 10.05 12.77
N GLU A 346 -8.46 11.35 12.95
CA GLU A 346 -8.67 12.02 14.24
C GLU A 346 -10.15 12.15 14.58
N ILE A 347 -10.99 12.54 13.62
CA ILE A 347 -12.45 12.66 13.76
C ILE A 347 -13.10 11.27 13.86
N GLY A 348 -12.57 10.29 13.13
CA GLY A 348 -13.14 8.95 13.07
C GLY A 348 -14.42 8.87 12.24
N ASN A 349 -14.54 9.71 11.21
CA ASN A 349 -15.69 9.75 10.31
C ASN A 349 -15.24 9.95 8.85
N PHE A 350 -16.14 9.69 7.91
CA PHE A 350 -15.92 10.00 6.50
C PHE A 350 -16.10 11.48 6.22
N VAL A 351 -15.32 11.98 5.28
CA VAL A 351 -15.27 13.41 4.95
C VAL A 351 -15.25 13.65 3.44
N VAL A 352 -15.58 14.88 3.04
CA VAL A 352 -15.50 15.40 1.68
C VAL A 352 -14.69 16.70 1.64
N PHE A 353 -14.18 17.03 0.45
CA PHE A 353 -13.58 18.33 0.20
C PHE A 353 -14.65 19.35 -0.15
N LYS A 354 -14.50 20.55 0.40
CA LYS A 354 -15.35 21.70 0.11
C LYS A 354 -14.50 22.93 -0.14
N HIS A 355 -15.07 23.89 -0.85
CA HIS A 355 -14.50 25.21 -1.07
C HIS A 355 -15.29 26.24 -0.30
N LEU A 356 -14.60 27.09 0.46
CA LEU A 356 -15.19 28.24 1.12
C LEU A 356 -14.57 29.52 0.57
N ASN A 357 -15.43 30.53 0.35
CA ASN A 357 -15.02 31.86 -0.11
C ASN A 357 -15.54 32.94 0.83
N ASN A 358 -15.16 32.85 2.11
CA ASN A 358 -15.44 33.87 3.11
C ASN A 358 -14.08 34.48 3.51
N ASP A 359 -13.80 35.69 3.04
CA ASP A 359 -12.54 36.43 3.22
C ASP A 359 -11.31 35.82 2.51
N GLY A 360 -11.53 35.00 1.49
CA GLY A 360 -10.49 34.36 0.69
C GLY A 360 -10.83 32.90 0.36
N ASN A 361 -10.19 32.34 -0.67
CA ASN A 361 -10.40 30.94 -1.05
C ASN A 361 -9.78 30.02 -0.01
N ARG A 362 -10.56 29.06 0.49
CA ARG A 362 -10.08 28.05 1.44
C ARG A 362 -10.52 26.66 1.00
N LEU A 363 -9.62 25.71 1.20
CA LEU A 363 -9.95 24.29 1.18
C LEU A 363 -10.43 23.90 2.58
N ILE A 364 -11.59 23.27 2.67
CA ILE A 364 -12.09 22.72 3.94
C ILE A 364 -12.39 21.24 3.77
N VAL A 365 -12.31 20.52 4.88
CA VAL A 365 -12.69 19.11 5.01
C VAL A 365 -13.96 19.09 5.86
N GLU A 366 -15.04 18.56 5.29
CA GLU A 366 -16.37 18.54 5.91
C GLU A 366 -16.78 17.09 6.17
N GLU A 367 -17.33 16.81 7.35
CA GLU A 367 -17.90 15.50 7.68
C GLU A 367 -19.14 15.19 6.84
N LEU A 368 -19.28 13.92 6.44
CA LEU A 368 -20.43 13.41 5.70
C LEU A 368 -21.62 13.03 6.58
#